data_AF-A0A317M7Y1-F1
#
_entry.id   AF-A0A317M7Y1-F1
#
_cell.length_a   1.000
_cell.length_b   1.000
_cell.length_c   1.000
_cell.angle_alpha   90.00
_cell.angle_beta   90.00
_cell.angle_gamma   90.00
#
_symmetry.space_group_name_H-M   'P 1'
#
loop_
_entity.id
_entity.type
_entity.pdbx_description
1 polymer ?
#
loop_
_entity_poly.entity_id
_entity_poly.type
_entity_poly.pdbx_seq_one_letter_code
_entity_poly.pdbx_strand_id
1 'polypeptide(L)'
;MTTPGTGTGTGSDQPSPESDPRSELGSAPGSGPEHGPGARSAPASGRSLWFSLAVAVGVGLLVGVLTSYAQGLLPEVLAPLANSSGSWSVAAFLLAYPSRRRGFAIATGVLTLFAMVAGYDLASVLRGFSPSLGSSLFWCTTAVVVGPFLGWGAHALRTRSRYSPLAVGAVSGLLVGEGLYGLTVIAATTPAEYWWGSVTVGAALLIWAVVRRFPRFLPALGAAAVAALVSVVFPLVYSVDLSLLFTSPFLF
;
A
#
# COMPACT_ATOMS: atom_id res chain seq x y z
N MET A 1 60.48 -19.72 46.12
CA MET A 1 61.48 -20.20 45.15
C MET A 1 61.18 -19.50 43.82
N THR A 2 61.79 -18.32 43.54
CA THR A 2 63.01 -18.12 42.71
C THR A 2 62.84 -18.73 41.31
N THR A 3 62.88 -18.05 40.16
CA THR A 3 63.37 -16.73 39.70
C THR A 3 62.90 -16.48 38.24
N PRO A 4 63.01 -15.24 37.69
CA PRO A 4 62.59 -14.84 36.34
C PRO A 4 63.72 -14.89 35.28
N GLY A 5 63.38 -14.69 33.99
CA GLY A 5 64.36 -14.52 32.91
C GLY A 5 63.81 -13.78 31.69
N THR A 6 64.22 -12.50 31.57
CA THR A 6 64.05 -11.60 30.41
C THR A 6 65.19 -11.81 29.40
N GLY A 7 64.88 -11.71 28.10
CA GLY A 7 65.87 -11.72 27.01
C GLY A 7 65.49 -10.74 25.91
N THR A 8 66.25 -9.66 25.80
CA THR A 8 66.23 -8.62 24.77
C THR A 8 67.14 -9.01 23.60
N GLY A 9 66.66 -8.87 22.35
CA GLY A 9 67.46 -9.02 21.14
C GLY A 9 67.22 -7.86 20.18
N THR A 10 68.23 -7.01 20.03
CA THR A 10 68.36 -5.92 19.06
C THR A 10 68.91 -6.46 17.74
N GLY A 11 68.35 -6.02 16.60
CA GLY A 11 68.87 -6.34 15.28
C GLY A 11 68.37 -5.33 14.24
N SER A 12 69.12 -4.26 14.08
CA SER A 12 69.05 -3.28 12.99
C SER A 12 69.56 -3.90 11.69
N ASP A 13 68.86 -3.69 10.57
CA ASP A 13 69.49 -3.53 9.26
C ASP A 13 68.53 -2.88 8.26
N GLN A 14 68.90 -1.67 7.84
CA GLN A 14 68.39 -0.97 6.66
C GLN A 14 69.53 -0.89 5.64
N PRO A 15 69.23 -1.03 4.35
CA PRO A 15 69.86 -0.20 3.34
C PRO A 15 68.84 0.52 2.45
N SER A 16 68.91 1.85 2.54
CA SER A 16 68.92 2.93 1.53
C SER A 16 68.24 2.83 0.14
N PRO A 17 67.89 4.00 -0.45
CA PRO A 17 66.95 4.17 -1.56
C PRO A 17 67.65 4.27 -2.93
N GLU A 18 66.97 3.85 -3.99
CA GLU A 18 67.37 4.12 -5.37
C GLU A 18 66.24 4.84 -6.11
N SER A 19 66.55 6.07 -6.49
CA SER A 19 65.73 6.98 -7.29
C SER A 19 66.03 6.77 -8.77
N ASP A 20 65.01 6.64 -9.62
CA ASP A 20 65.16 6.78 -11.07
C ASP A 20 64.35 7.99 -11.58
N PRO A 21 65.03 9.08 -11.99
CA PRO A 21 64.40 10.27 -12.54
C PRO A 21 64.63 10.39 -14.06
N ARG A 22 63.54 10.62 -14.81
CA ARG A 22 63.49 11.08 -16.21
C ARG A 22 63.90 9.98 -17.21
N SER A 23 63.26 9.77 -18.34
CA SER A 23 62.47 10.64 -19.23
C SER A 23 62.10 9.79 -20.45
N GLU A 24 61.24 10.36 -21.30
CA GLU A 24 61.02 9.99 -22.70
C GLU A 24 60.02 8.85 -22.93
N LEU A 25 59.05 8.91 -23.84
CA LEU A 25 58.53 9.93 -24.76
C LEU A 25 57.35 9.20 -25.42
N GLY A 26 56.13 9.74 -25.39
CA GLY A 26 54.98 9.01 -25.94
C GLY A 26 53.72 9.84 -26.06
N SER A 27 53.85 11.03 -26.66
CA SER A 27 52.72 11.86 -27.09
C SER A 27 52.06 11.25 -28.31
N ALA A 28 50.82 10.78 -28.18
CA ALA A 28 49.91 10.54 -29.31
C ALA A 28 48.58 11.26 -29.05
N PRO A 29 48.22 12.29 -29.83
CA PRO A 29 46.90 12.90 -29.77
C PRO A 29 45.90 12.04 -30.56
N GLY A 30 45.26 11.11 -29.85
CA GLY A 30 44.12 10.35 -30.36
C GLY A 30 42.87 11.22 -30.43
N SER A 31 42.62 11.73 -31.62
CA SER A 31 41.42 12.41 -32.10
C SER A 31 40.12 11.67 -31.77
N GLY A 32 39.14 12.40 -31.24
CA GLY A 32 37.71 12.20 -31.56
C GLY A 32 36.80 11.82 -30.40
N PRO A 33 36.03 12.78 -29.83
CA PRO A 33 34.80 12.43 -29.13
C PRO A 33 33.73 12.11 -30.16
N GLU A 34 33.55 10.83 -30.51
CA GLU A 34 32.33 10.39 -31.20
C GLU A 34 31.16 10.43 -30.20
N HIS A 35 30.62 11.62 -29.99
CA HIS A 35 29.28 11.80 -29.43
C HIS A 35 28.27 11.35 -30.48
N GLY A 36 28.00 10.05 -30.50
CA GLY A 36 26.94 9.46 -31.31
C GLY A 36 25.60 10.18 -31.07
N PRO A 37 24.87 10.57 -32.14
CA PRO A 37 23.64 11.32 -32.01
C PRO A 37 22.51 10.46 -31.44
N GLY A 38 22.03 10.88 -30.27
CA GLY A 38 20.61 10.80 -29.90
C GLY A 38 19.98 9.40 -29.96
N ALA A 39 20.19 8.61 -28.91
CA ALA A 39 19.13 7.73 -28.43
C ALA A 39 17.97 8.63 -27.94
N ARG A 40 17.18 9.13 -28.89
CA ARG A 40 15.89 9.78 -28.64
C ARG A 40 15.08 8.78 -27.85
N SER A 41 15.02 9.00 -26.54
CA SER A 41 14.09 8.31 -25.66
C SER A 41 12.72 8.48 -26.29
N ALA A 42 12.15 7.39 -26.80
CA ALA A 42 10.80 7.41 -27.34
C ALA A 42 9.91 8.09 -26.29
N PRO A 43 9.07 9.07 -26.66
CA PRO A 43 8.16 9.67 -25.71
C PRO A 43 7.29 8.54 -25.17
N ALA A 44 7.52 8.16 -23.90
CA ALA A 44 6.66 7.24 -23.19
C ALA A 44 5.25 7.78 -23.37
N SER A 45 4.39 7.03 -24.08
CA SER A 45 3.05 7.45 -24.48
C SER A 45 2.33 7.98 -23.23
N GLY A 46 2.35 9.29 -23.09
CA GLY A 46 2.11 9.98 -21.84
C GLY A 46 0.62 10.11 -21.67
N ARG A 47 -0.05 9.01 -21.28
CA ARG A 47 -1.41 9.13 -20.77
C ARG A 47 -1.39 10.20 -19.68
N SER A 48 -2.15 11.26 -19.92
CA SER A 48 -2.21 12.40 -19.02
C SER A 48 -2.52 11.92 -17.61
N LEU A 49 -1.86 12.48 -16.61
CA LEU A 49 -2.12 12.16 -15.21
C LEU A 49 -3.59 12.41 -14.86
N TRP A 50 -4.19 13.43 -15.48
CA TRP A 50 -5.62 13.74 -15.37
C TRP A 50 -6.51 12.63 -15.92
N PHE A 51 -6.12 11.99 -17.03
CA PHE A 51 -6.85 10.84 -17.54
C PHE A 51 -6.82 9.68 -16.54
N SER A 52 -5.70 9.45 -15.86
CA SER A 52 -5.60 8.39 -14.84
C SER A 52 -6.49 8.68 -13.62
N LEU A 53 -6.56 9.94 -13.18
CA LEU A 53 -7.47 10.34 -12.11
C LEU A 53 -8.94 10.26 -12.53
N ALA A 54 -9.27 10.65 -13.76
CA ALA A 54 -10.62 10.50 -14.30
C ALA A 54 -11.04 9.03 -14.39
N VAL A 55 -10.13 8.13 -14.79
CA VAL A 55 -10.37 6.68 -14.76
C VAL A 55 -10.60 6.20 -13.33
N ALA A 56 -9.80 6.64 -12.36
CA ALA A 56 -9.98 6.26 -10.95
C ALA A 56 -11.36 6.68 -10.41
N VAL A 57 -11.79 7.92 -10.71
CA VAL A 57 -13.12 8.41 -10.35
C VAL A 57 -14.22 7.62 -11.06
N GLY A 58 -14.10 7.40 -12.37
CA GLY A 58 -15.08 6.66 -13.16
C GLY A 58 -15.25 5.21 -12.71
N VAL A 59 -14.14 4.51 -12.45
CA VAL A 59 -14.16 3.14 -11.90
C VAL A 59 -14.70 3.15 -10.47
N GLY A 60 -14.33 4.12 -9.64
CA GLY A 60 -14.89 4.27 -8.30
C GLY A 60 -16.41 4.41 -8.31
N LEU A 61 -16.94 5.35 -9.11
CA LEU A 61 -18.38 5.54 -9.31
C LEU A 61 -19.06 4.25 -9.76
N LEU A 62 -18.48 3.57 -10.77
CA LEU A 62 -19.01 2.31 -11.28
C LEU A 62 -19.05 1.23 -10.20
N VAL A 63 -17.97 1.05 -9.43
CA VAL A 63 -17.92 0.07 -8.34
C VAL A 63 -18.96 0.42 -7.27
N GLY A 64 -19.11 1.69 -6.90
CA GLY A 64 -20.16 2.15 -5.97
C GLY A 64 -21.56 1.80 -6.46
N VAL A 65 -21.87 2.09 -7.72
CA VAL A 65 -23.17 1.76 -8.33
C VAL A 65 -23.39 0.25 -8.32
N LEU A 66 -22.42 -0.53 -8.81
CA LEU A 66 -22.52 -1.98 -8.90
C LEU A 66 -22.71 -2.62 -7.53
N THR A 67 -21.98 -2.15 -6.51
CA THR A 67 -22.10 -2.67 -5.14
C THR A 67 -23.45 -2.35 -4.52
N SER A 68 -24.03 -1.18 -4.77
CA SER A 68 -25.40 -0.86 -4.36
C SER A 68 -26.44 -1.81 -4.96
N TYR A 69 -26.38 -2.08 -6.27
CA TYR A 69 -27.29 -3.06 -6.92
C TYR A 69 -27.01 -4.50 -6.49
N ALA A 70 -25.76 -4.84 -6.19
CA ALA A 70 -25.34 -6.19 -5.83
C ALA A 70 -25.93 -6.69 -4.51
N GLN A 71 -26.37 -5.81 -3.60
CA GLN A 71 -26.93 -6.19 -2.30
C GLN A 71 -28.19 -7.06 -2.35
N GLY A 72 -28.87 -7.14 -3.50
CA GLY A 72 -29.98 -8.07 -3.73
C GLY A 72 -29.77 -9.05 -4.87
N LEU A 73 -28.58 -9.05 -5.51
CA LEU A 73 -28.30 -9.82 -6.72
C LEU A 73 -27.20 -10.87 -6.53
N LEU A 74 -26.33 -10.70 -5.53
CA LEU A 74 -25.27 -11.66 -5.26
C LEU A 74 -25.81 -12.92 -4.59
N PRO A 75 -25.18 -14.09 -4.84
CA PRO A 75 -25.39 -15.27 -4.01
C PRO A 75 -25.17 -14.92 -2.54
N GLU A 76 -25.91 -15.57 -1.63
CA GLU A 76 -25.90 -15.28 -0.20
C GLU A 76 -24.47 -15.17 0.37
N VAL A 77 -23.63 -16.15 0.08
CA VAL A 77 -22.21 -16.21 0.50
C VAL A 77 -21.40 -14.98 0.06
N LEU A 78 -21.76 -14.31 -1.03
CA LEU A 78 -21.07 -13.13 -1.53
C LEU A 78 -21.80 -11.82 -1.19
N ALA A 79 -22.97 -11.86 -0.56
CA ALA A 79 -23.73 -10.67 -0.23
C ALA A 79 -22.91 -9.60 0.53
N PRO A 80 -22.04 -9.94 1.50
CA PRO A 80 -21.22 -8.92 2.18
C PRO A 80 -20.21 -8.21 1.27
N LEU A 81 -19.84 -8.78 0.12
CA LEU A 81 -18.92 -8.15 -0.85
C LEU A 81 -19.48 -6.82 -1.36
N ALA A 82 -20.81 -6.74 -1.51
CA ALA A 82 -21.54 -5.57 -1.95
C ALA A 82 -21.54 -4.42 -0.94
N ASN A 83 -21.04 -4.65 0.29
CA ASN A 83 -20.95 -3.63 1.33
C ASN A 83 -19.74 -3.85 2.25
N SER A 84 -18.58 -4.14 1.65
CA SER A 84 -17.35 -4.43 2.38
C SER A 84 -16.34 -3.31 2.20
N SER A 85 -15.89 -2.75 3.32
CA SER A 85 -14.84 -1.73 3.34
C SER A 85 -13.50 -2.27 2.85
N GLY A 86 -13.20 -3.55 3.10
CA GLY A 86 -12.00 -4.22 2.63
C GLY A 86 -11.99 -4.37 1.12
N SER A 87 -13.11 -4.77 0.51
CA SER A 87 -13.20 -4.89 -0.95
C SER A 87 -13.02 -3.54 -1.67
N TRP A 88 -13.61 -2.47 -1.13
CA TRP A 88 -13.44 -1.11 -1.65
C TRP A 88 -12.02 -0.60 -1.48
N SER A 89 -11.40 -0.89 -0.34
CA SER A 89 -10.01 -0.53 -0.06
C SER A 89 -9.02 -1.25 -0.98
N VAL A 90 -9.25 -2.53 -1.28
CA VAL A 90 -8.45 -3.29 -2.26
C VAL A 90 -8.61 -2.68 -3.65
N ALA A 91 -9.82 -2.34 -4.07
CA ALA A 91 -10.05 -1.70 -5.37
C ALA A 91 -9.31 -0.35 -5.48
N ALA A 92 -9.38 0.50 -4.45
CA ALA A 92 -8.64 1.77 -4.39
C ALA A 92 -7.12 1.57 -4.41
N PHE A 93 -6.61 0.59 -3.66
CA PHE A 93 -5.19 0.23 -3.67
C PHE A 93 -4.72 -0.22 -5.06
N LEU A 94 -5.49 -1.10 -5.71
CA LEU A 94 -5.16 -1.63 -7.05
C LEU A 94 -5.18 -0.54 -8.11
N LEU A 95 -6.13 0.40 -8.05
CA LEU A 95 -6.16 1.54 -8.96
C LEU A 95 -4.99 2.51 -8.74
N ALA A 96 -4.52 2.67 -7.51
CA ALA A 96 -3.36 3.50 -7.20
C ALA A 96 -2.02 2.83 -7.54
N TYR A 97 -1.96 1.49 -7.56
CA TYR A 97 -0.73 0.71 -7.74
C TYR A 97 0.11 1.03 -8.98
N PRO A 98 -0.46 1.31 -10.17
CA PRO A 98 0.33 1.68 -11.35
C PRO A 98 1.09 3.00 -11.20
N SER A 99 0.71 3.85 -10.23
CA SER A 99 1.22 5.20 -10.11
C SER A 99 2.65 5.25 -9.57
N ARG A 100 3.55 5.80 -10.39
CA ARG A 100 4.95 6.06 -10.00
C ARG A 100 5.15 7.38 -9.25
N ARG A 101 4.13 8.24 -9.18
CA ARG A 101 4.20 9.52 -8.47
C ARG A 101 3.40 9.44 -7.18
N ARG A 102 4.06 9.63 -6.04
CA ARG A 102 3.45 9.49 -4.70
C ARG A 102 2.15 10.27 -4.56
N GLY A 103 2.14 11.56 -4.91
CA GLY A 103 0.97 12.42 -4.81
C GLY A 103 -0.21 11.94 -5.64
N PHE A 104 0.05 11.44 -6.85
CA PHE A 104 -1.01 10.89 -7.70
C PHE A 104 -1.57 9.58 -7.16
N ALA A 105 -0.72 8.70 -6.61
CA ALA A 105 -1.20 7.47 -5.99
C ALA A 105 -2.12 7.76 -4.79
N ILE A 106 -1.72 8.72 -3.94
CA ILE A 106 -2.53 9.22 -2.81
C ILE A 106 -3.86 9.76 -3.31
N ALA A 107 -3.83 10.67 -4.30
CA ALA A 107 -5.04 11.24 -4.89
C ALA A 107 -5.95 10.16 -5.49
N THR A 108 -5.39 9.18 -6.19
CA THR A 108 -6.14 8.04 -6.72
C THR A 108 -6.86 7.26 -5.62
N GLY A 109 -6.18 6.96 -4.51
CA GLY A 109 -6.80 6.24 -3.38
C GLY A 109 -7.99 6.99 -2.79
N VAL A 110 -7.81 8.30 -2.50
CA VAL A 110 -8.87 9.17 -1.96
C VAL A 110 -10.04 9.30 -2.93
N LEU A 111 -9.76 9.69 -4.17
CA LEU A 111 -10.79 9.95 -5.18
C LEU A 111 -11.57 8.68 -5.55
N THR A 112 -10.91 7.52 -5.57
CA THR A 112 -11.60 6.25 -5.82
C THR A 112 -12.60 5.94 -4.72
N LEU A 113 -12.20 6.01 -3.44
CA LEU A 113 -13.10 5.71 -2.33
C LEU A 113 -14.25 6.72 -2.26
N PHE A 114 -13.95 8.01 -2.42
CA PHE A 114 -14.97 9.06 -2.42
C PHE A 114 -15.98 8.85 -3.57
N ALA A 115 -15.48 8.47 -4.75
CA ALA A 115 -16.31 8.14 -5.91
C ALA A 115 -17.16 6.88 -5.68
N MET A 116 -16.65 5.85 -4.99
CA MET A 116 -17.45 4.68 -4.62
C MET A 116 -18.61 5.05 -3.70
N VAL A 117 -18.39 5.91 -2.69
CA VAL A 117 -19.47 6.42 -1.82
C VAL A 117 -20.52 7.16 -2.66
N ALA A 118 -20.09 8.11 -3.50
CA ALA A 118 -20.99 8.87 -4.34
C ALA A 118 -21.79 7.99 -5.32
N GLY A 119 -21.14 7.01 -5.95
CA GLY A 119 -21.80 6.07 -6.86
C GLY A 119 -22.79 5.15 -6.14
N TYR A 120 -22.44 4.71 -4.94
CA TYR A 120 -23.30 3.89 -4.10
C TYR A 120 -24.56 4.65 -3.66
N ASP A 121 -24.40 5.89 -3.21
CA ASP A 121 -25.52 6.75 -2.79
C ASP A 121 -26.42 7.09 -3.97
N LEU A 122 -25.84 7.44 -5.12
CA LEU A 122 -26.58 7.68 -6.36
C LEU A 122 -27.43 6.46 -6.75
N ALA A 123 -26.83 5.27 -6.77
CA ALA A 123 -27.55 4.04 -7.09
C ALA A 123 -28.62 3.71 -6.04
N SER A 124 -28.38 4.03 -4.77
CA SER A 124 -29.37 3.85 -3.70
C SER A 124 -30.60 4.74 -3.91
N VAL A 125 -30.40 6.02 -4.27
CA VAL A 125 -31.49 6.95 -4.64
C VAL A 125 -32.26 6.44 -5.86
N LEU A 126 -31.56 5.99 -6.90
CA LEU A 126 -32.19 5.44 -8.11
C LEU A 126 -33.01 4.17 -7.83
N ARG A 127 -32.66 3.40 -6.81
CA ARG A 127 -33.41 2.24 -6.33
C ARG A 127 -34.56 2.60 -5.36
N GLY A 128 -34.77 3.89 -5.08
CA GLY A 128 -35.84 4.37 -4.20
C GLY A 128 -35.49 4.39 -2.71
N PHE A 129 -34.21 4.22 -2.34
CA PHE A 129 -33.74 4.38 -0.97
C PHE A 129 -33.32 5.84 -0.70
N SER A 130 -33.35 6.24 0.57
CA SER A 130 -32.87 7.56 1.01
C SER A 130 -31.59 7.39 1.83
N PRO A 131 -30.39 7.54 1.24
CA PRO A 131 -29.13 7.50 1.98
C PRO A 131 -29.10 8.56 3.10
N SER A 132 -28.56 8.18 4.26
CA SER A 132 -28.36 9.11 5.36
C SER A 132 -27.17 10.02 5.06
N LEU A 133 -27.38 11.33 5.06
CA LEU A 133 -26.30 12.32 4.88
C LEU A 133 -25.17 12.10 5.91
N GLY A 134 -25.51 11.79 7.17
CA GLY A 134 -24.52 11.51 8.21
C GLY A 134 -23.66 10.28 7.88
N SER A 135 -24.28 9.21 7.36
CA SER A 135 -23.57 8.02 6.89
C SER A 135 -22.65 8.35 5.70
N SER A 136 -23.15 9.08 4.70
CA SER A 136 -22.37 9.50 3.54
C SER A 136 -21.16 10.35 3.95
N LEU A 137 -21.35 11.31 4.88
CA LEU A 137 -20.27 12.13 5.40
C LEU A 137 -19.23 11.30 6.16
N PHE A 138 -19.67 10.36 7.01
CA PHE A 138 -18.76 9.45 7.70
C PHE A 138 -17.87 8.65 6.72
N TRP A 139 -18.46 8.08 5.67
CA TRP A 139 -17.69 7.32 4.67
C TRP A 139 -16.80 8.20 3.80
N CYS A 140 -17.24 9.41 3.45
CA CYS A 140 -16.41 10.41 2.78
C CYS A 140 -15.22 10.85 3.65
N THR A 141 -15.42 11.05 4.96
CA THR A 141 -14.34 11.32 5.91
C THR A 141 -13.37 10.14 5.96
N THR A 142 -13.89 8.91 6.02
CA THR A 142 -13.08 7.69 5.98
C THR A 142 -12.27 7.62 4.68
N ALA A 143 -12.83 7.99 3.52
CA ALA A 143 -12.11 8.05 2.25
C ALA A 143 -10.93 9.03 2.29
N VAL A 144 -11.09 10.20 2.92
CA VAL A 144 -10.04 11.20 3.08
C VAL A 144 -8.97 10.76 4.09
N VAL A 145 -9.35 10.02 5.13
CA VAL A 145 -8.41 9.52 6.15
C VAL A 145 -7.66 8.28 5.67
N VAL A 146 -8.34 7.29 5.12
CA VAL A 146 -7.78 5.97 4.75
C VAL A 146 -7.19 5.98 3.34
N GLY A 147 -7.82 6.68 2.39
CA GLY A 147 -7.39 6.77 0.99
C GLY A 147 -5.92 7.14 0.78
N PRO A 148 -5.34 8.09 1.54
CA PRO A 148 -3.92 8.42 1.43
C PRO A 148 -3.00 7.25 1.79
N PHE A 149 -3.35 6.46 2.81
CA PHE A 149 -2.55 5.30 3.21
C PHE A 149 -2.61 4.19 2.17
N LEU A 150 -3.79 3.93 1.59
CA LEU A 150 -3.94 2.97 0.50
C LEU A 150 -3.15 3.40 -0.73
N GLY A 151 -3.29 4.65 -1.15
CA GLY A 151 -2.59 5.20 -2.31
C GLY A 151 -1.07 5.24 -2.11
N TRP A 152 -0.62 5.72 -0.95
CA TRP A 152 0.80 5.73 -0.60
C TRP A 152 1.38 4.32 -0.49
N GLY A 153 0.64 3.39 0.13
CA GLY A 153 1.04 1.99 0.26
C GLY A 153 1.19 1.30 -1.10
N ALA A 154 0.24 1.54 -2.02
CA ALA A 154 0.29 1.03 -3.38
C ALA A 154 1.53 1.55 -4.13
N HIS A 155 1.82 2.85 -4.00
CA HIS A 155 3.03 3.46 -4.54
C HIS A 155 4.32 2.89 -3.92
N ALA A 156 4.35 2.72 -2.59
CA ALA A 156 5.50 2.17 -1.89
C ALA A 156 5.82 0.76 -2.40
N LEU A 157 4.79 -0.09 -2.52
CA LEU A 157 4.92 -1.44 -3.08
C LEU A 157 5.38 -1.41 -4.54
N ARG A 158 4.80 -0.53 -5.36
CA ARG A 158 5.13 -0.38 -6.79
C ARG A 158 6.59 0.02 -7.02
N THR A 159 7.11 0.89 -6.16
CA THR A 159 8.47 1.43 -6.24
C THR A 159 9.48 0.62 -5.44
N ARG A 160 9.05 -0.46 -4.77
CA ARG A 160 9.87 -1.29 -3.87
C ARG A 160 10.56 -0.47 -2.79
N SER A 161 9.86 0.52 -2.26
CA SER A 161 10.34 1.35 -1.16
C SER A 161 10.58 0.52 0.10
N ARG A 162 11.42 1.01 1.02
CA ARG A 162 11.61 0.41 2.36
C ARG A 162 10.32 0.27 3.16
N TYR A 163 9.27 1.02 2.81
CA TYR A 163 7.95 0.96 3.44
C TYR A 163 6.99 -0.06 2.82
N SER A 164 7.39 -0.76 1.75
CA SER A 164 6.57 -1.81 1.11
C SER A 164 6.05 -2.87 2.09
N PRO A 165 6.84 -3.34 3.08
CA PRO A 165 6.34 -4.31 4.05
C PRO A 165 5.20 -3.76 4.90
N LEU A 166 5.29 -2.51 5.34
CA LEU A 166 4.23 -1.86 6.13
C LEU A 166 2.96 -1.70 5.32
N ALA A 167 3.08 -1.34 4.03
CA ALA A 167 1.94 -1.22 3.13
C ALA A 167 1.20 -2.55 2.93
N VAL A 168 1.95 -3.63 2.66
CA VAL A 168 1.36 -4.97 2.52
C VAL A 168 0.77 -5.44 3.84
N GLY A 169 1.45 -5.20 4.95
CA GLY A 169 0.95 -5.48 6.29
C GLY A 169 -0.38 -4.78 6.54
N ALA A 170 -0.49 -3.49 6.24
CA ALA A 170 -1.71 -2.73 6.44
C ALA A 170 -2.90 -3.26 5.64
N VAL A 171 -2.72 -3.56 4.34
CA VAL A 171 -3.80 -4.12 3.50
C VAL A 171 -4.17 -5.55 3.94
N SER A 172 -3.18 -6.36 4.30
CA SER A 172 -3.43 -7.73 4.80
C SER A 172 -4.18 -7.70 6.12
N GLY A 173 -3.75 -6.85 7.05
CA GLY A 173 -4.39 -6.64 8.34
C GLY A 173 -5.78 -6.05 8.23
N LEU A 174 -6.05 -5.20 7.24
CA LEU A 174 -7.38 -4.68 6.95
C LEU A 174 -8.36 -5.81 6.60
N LEU A 175 -7.98 -6.71 5.68
CA LEU A 175 -8.82 -7.85 5.28
C LEU A 175 -9.01 -8.84 6.43
N VAL A 176 -7.95 -9.15 7.16
CA VAL A 176 -8.05 -10.01 8.35
C VAL A 176 -8.93 -9.36 9.41
N GLY A 177 -8.74 -8.08 9.71
CA GLY A 177 -9.52 -7.33 10.70
C GLY A 177 -11.00 -7.24 10.34
N GLU A 178 -11.31 -7.00 9.06
CA GLU A 178 -12.68 -7.02 8.57
C GLU A 178 -13.31 -8.40 8.70
N GLY A 179 -12.58 -9.47 8.33
CA GLY A 179 -13.04 -10.83 8.53
C GLY A 179 -13.25 -11.17 10.02
N LEU A 180 -12.38 -10.72 10.91
CA LEU A 180 -12.54 -10.92 12.36
C LEU A 180 -13.75 -10.17 12.90
N TYR A 181 -13.99 -8.92 12.48
CA TYR A 181 -15.20 -8.18 12.83
C TYR A 181 -16.46 -8.90 12.30
N GLY A 182 -16.40 -9.36 11.05
CA GLY A 182 -17.41 -10.18 10.41
C GLY A 182 -17.80 -11.40 11.24
N LEU A 183 -16.81 -12.18 11.66
CA LEU A 183 -16.98 -13.42 12.42
C LEU A 183 -17.42 -13.20 13.86
N THR A 184 -17.00 -12.10 14.51
CA THR A 184 -17.22 -11.90 15.95
C THR A 184 -18.37 -10.96 16.28
N VAL A 185 -18.75 -10.05 15.37
CA VAL A 185 -19.77 -9.02 15.64
C VAL A 185 -21.02 -9.22 14.78
N ILE A 186 -20.88 -9.57 13.50
CA ILE A 186 -22.01 -9.58 12.54
C ILE A 186 -22.29 -10.95 11.91
N ALA A 187 -21.68 -12.03 12.42
CA ALA A 187 -21.85 -13.39 11.90
C ALA A 187 -23.28 -13.93 12.05
N ALA A 188 -24.07 -13.37 12.96
CA ALA A 188 -25.48 -13.76 13.14
C ALA A 188 -26.39 -13.29 11.99
N THR A 189 -25.95 -12.28 11.22
CA THR A 189 -26.75 -11.65 10.15
C THR A 189 -26.07 -11.70 8.78
N THR A 190 -24.88 -12.29 8.70
CA THR A 190 -24.08 -12.40 7.47
C THR A 190 -23.35 -13.73 7.40
N PRO A 191 -23.09 -14.28 6.19
CA PRO A 191 -22.46 -15.59 6.03
C PRO A 191 -21.02 -15.61 6.53
N ALA A 192 -20.70 -16.56 7.42
CA ALA A 192 -19.37 -16.73 8.00
C ALA A 192 -18.31 -17.09 6.94
N GLU A 193 -18.71 -17.76 5.86
CA GLU A 193 -17.85 -18.19 4.76
C GLU A 193 -17.17 -17.01 4.07
N TYR A 194 -17.91 -15.91 3.88
CA TYR A 194 -17.34 -14.68 3.31
C TYR A 194 -16.20 -14.15 4.17
N TRP A 195 -16.43 -14.08 5.48
CA TRP A 195 -15.49 -13.50 6.42
C TRP A 195 -14.23 -14.36 6.57
N TRP A 196 -14.37 -15.68 6.60
CA TRP A 196 -13.23 -16.60 6.48
C TRP A 196 -12.49 -16.42 5.16
N GLY A 197 -13.20 -16.16 4.06
CA GLY A 197 -12.61 -15.79 2.78
C GLY A 197 -11.75 -14.53 2.88
N SER A 198 -12.25 -13.48 3.54
CA SER A 198 -11.49 -12.23 3.75
C SER A 198 -10.23 -12.46 4.58
N VAL A 199 -10.34 -13.20 5.71
CA VAL A 199 -9.17 -13.59 6.53
C VAL A 199 -8.15 -14.36 5.69
N THR A 200 -8.62 -15.31 4.89
CA THR A 200 -7.77 -16.17 4.07
C THR A 200 -7.02 -15.36 3.01
N VAL A 201 -7.70 -14.46 2.31
CA VAL A 201 -7.07 -13.60 1.30
C VAL A 201 -6.05 -12.65 1.95
N GLY A 202 -6.37 -12.05 3.09
CA GLY A 202 -5.44 -11.20 3.84
C GLY A 202 -4.20 -11.96 4.30
N ALA A 203 -4.37 -13.14 4.89
CA ALA A 203 -3.27 -14.00 5.33
C ALA A 203 -2.42 -14.48 4.14
N ALA A 204 -3.04 -14.89 3.04
CA ALA A 204 -2.34 -15.34 1.83
C ALA A 204 -1.51 -14.21 1.21
N LEU A 205 -2.03 -12.98 1.16
CA LEU A 205 -1.28 -11.81 0.68
C LEU A 205 -0.04 -11.55 1.53
N LEU A 206 -0.17 -11.61 2.86
CA LEU A 206 0.94 -11.42 3.78
C LEU A 206 2.02 -12.52 3.60
N ILE A 207 1.60 -13.78 3.61
CA ILE A 207 2.49 -14.93 3.45
C ILE A 207 3.22 -14.84 2.11
N TRP A 208 2.50 -14.57 1.02
CA TRP A 208 3.10 -14.38 -0.31
C TRP A 208 4.16 -13.29 -0.29
N ALA A 209 3.89 -12.14 0.33
CA ALA A 209 4.85 -11.04 0.37
C ALA A 209 6.06 -11.36 1.24
N VAL A 210 5.89 -12.00 2.40
CA VAL A 210 7.00 -12.46 3.25
C VAL A 210 7.90 -13.41 2.49
N VAL A 211 7.32 -14.44 1.85
CA VAL A 211 8.08 -15.49 1.15
C VAL A 211 8.74 -14.98 -0.13
N ARG A 212 8.05 -14.15 -0.92
CA ARG A 212 8.48 -13.78 -2.29
C ARG A 212 9.08 -12.38 -2.39
N ARG A 213 8.76 -11.46 -1.47
CA ARG A 213 9.15 -10.04 -1.57
C ARG A 213 10.07 -9.60 -0.44
N PHE A 214 9.95 -10.20 0.75
CA PHE A 214 10.62 -9.76 1.96
C PHE A 214 11.41 -10.90 2.63
N PRO A 215 12.43 -11.48 1.95
CA PRO A 215 13.16 -12.65 2.47
C PRO A 215 13.98 -12.36 3.74
N ARG A 216 14.12 -11.09 4.14
CA ARG A 216 14.82 -10.69 5.36
C ARG A 216 13.86 -10.62 6.53
N PHE A 217 14.33 -11.05 7.70
CA PHE A 217 13.54 -11.12 8.93
C PHE A 217 12.89 -9.77 9.32
N LEU A 218 13.65 -8.66 9.32
CA LEU A 218 13.13 -7.36 9.76
C LEU A 218 11.95 -6.83 8.91
N PRO A 219 12.05 -6.79 7.55
CA PRO A 219 10.90 -6.50 6.70
C PRO A 219 9.70 -7.43 6.91
N ALA A 220 9.92 -8.75 7.04
CA ALA A 220 8.85 -9.71 7.27
C ALA A 220 8.14 -9.46 8.62
N LEU A 221 8.92 -9.23 9.67
CA LEU A 221 8.42 -8.89 11.00
C LEU A 221 7.62 -7.57 10.96
N GLY A 222 8.12 -6.56 10.26
CA GLY A 222 7.41 -5.29 10.09
C GLY A 222 6.06 -5.45 9.39
N ALA A 223 5.99 -6.27 8.32
CA ALA A 223 4.72 -6.56 7.64
C ALA A 223 3.74 -7.30 8.58
N ALA A 224 4.23 -8.33 9.29
CA ALA A 224 3.41 -9.11 10.21
C ALA A 224 2.91 -8.28 11.40
N ALA A 225 3.77 -7.44 11.99
CA ALA A 225 3.41 -6.57 13.11
C ALA A 225 2.35 -5.54 12.71
N VAL A 226 2.48 -4.91 11.54
CA VAL A 226 1.46 -3.97 11.03
C VAL A 226 0.16 -4.72 10.71
N ALA A 227 0.22 -5.90 10.11
CA ALA A 227 -0.97 -6.69 9.84
C ALA A 227 -1.72 -7.05 11.13
N ALA A 228 -1.00 -7.52 12.15
CA ALA A 228 -1.57 -7.81 13.46
C ALA A 228 -2.20 -6.56 14.08
N LEU A 229 -1.48 -5.44 14.10
CA LEU A 229 -1.99 -4.18 14.65
C LEU A 229 -3.27 -3.73 13.94
N VAL A 230 -3.28 -3.66 12.60
CA VAL A 230 -4.45 -3.22 11.83
C VAL A 230 -5.62 -4.19 12.04
N SER A 231 -5.35 -5.51 12.10
CA SER A 231 -6.40 -6.51 12.33
C SER A 231 -7.08 -6.40 13.69
N VAL A 232 -6.37 -5.91 14.71
CA VAL A 232 -6.93 -5.66 16.05
C VAL A 232 -7.63 -4.30 16.12
N VAL A 233 -7.03 -3.26 15.52
CA VAL A 233 -7.60 -1.91 15.55
C VAL A 233 -8.91 -1.84 14.75
N PHE A 234 -9.03 -2.60 13.66
CA PHE A 234 -10.21 -2.54 12.79
C PHE A 234 -11.52 -2.86 13.53
N PRO A 235 -11.68 -4.02 14.22
CA PRO A 235 -12.88 -4.30 15.01
C PRO A 235 -13.15 -3.25 16.08
N LEU A 236 -12.12 -2.71 16.74
CA LEU A 236 -12.27 -1.67 17.75
C LEU A 236 -12.89 -0.41 17.17
N VAL A 237 -12.37 0.09 16.04
CA VAL A 237 -12.90 1.28 15.37
C VAL A 237 -14.36 1.06 14.95
N TYR A 238 -14.69 -0.12 14.42
CA TYR A 238 -16.05 -0.45 14.02
C TYR A 238 -17.01 -0.64 15.20
N SER A 239 -16.51 -1.01 16.37
CA SER A 239 -17.34 -1.23 17.57
C SER A 239 -17.62 0.05 18.37
N VAL A 240 -16.90 1.14 18.11
CA VAL A 240 -17.05 2.42 18.83
C VAL A 240 -18.17 3.30 18.22
N ASP A 241 -18.88 2.81 17.20
CA ASP A 241 -20.01 3.50 16.55
C ASP A 241 -19.71 4.97 16.23
N LEU A 242 -18.52 5.24 15.66
CA LEU A 242 -18.07 6.59 15.30
C LEU A 242 -19.03 7.29 14.32
N SER A 243 -19.86 6.53 13.60
CA SER A 243 -20.95 7.05 12.76
C SER A 243 -22.00 7.84 13.56
N LEU A 244 -22.14 7.61 14.86
CA LEU A 244 -23.02 8.39 15.73
C LEU A 244 -22.57 9.86 15.82
N LEU A 245 -21.28 10.16 15.71
CA LEU A 245 -20.80 11.54 15.66
C LEU A 245 -21.31 12.31 14.43
N PHE A 246 -21.70 11.60 13.38
CA PHE A 246 -22.20 12.19 12.13
C PHE A 246 -23.72 12.13 12.00
N THR A 247 -24.38 11.31 12.81
CA THR A 247 -25.83 11.07 12.75
C THR A 247 -26.58 11.61 13.97
N SER A 248 -25.87 12.02 15.02
CA SER A 248 -26.47 12.63 16.20
C SER A 248 -27.06 14.01 15.88
N PRO A 249 -28.31 14.30 16.27
CA PRO A 249 -28.96 15.58 16.01
C PRO A 249 -28.36 16.76 16.81
N PHE A 250 -27.46 16.50 17.75
CA PHE A 250 -26.91 17.50 18.67
C PHE A 250 -25.71 18.29 18.11
N LEU A 251 -25.37 18.13 16.83
CA LEU A 251 -24.27 18.87 16.18
C LEU A 251 -24.71 19.91 15.15
N PHE A 252 -26.02 20.20 15.04
CA PHE A 252 -26.56 21.27 14.21
C PHE A 252 -27.66 22.05 14.93
#